data_AF-A0A6I2LWA7-F1
#
_entry.id   AF-A0A6I2LWA7-F1
#
_cell.length_a   1.000
_cell.length_b   1.000
_cell.length_c   1.000
_cell.angle_alpha   90.00
_cell.angle_beta   90.00
_cell.angle_gamma   90.00
#
_symmetry.space_group_name_H-M   'P 1'
#
loop_
_entity.id
_entity.type
_entity.pdbx_description
1 polymer ?
#
loop_
_entity_poly.entity_id
_entity_poly.type
_entity_poly.pdbx_seq_one_letter_code
_entity_poly.pdbx_strand_id
1 'polypeptide(L)'
;MTAARPAAFAALAALAFVALPTEQAESSISVADSPTPVVRGWSALEGTDTATLIANVDRFGTGIEAAVDAPYCDAHSNITASLIHDFGESFVDHARIGGNVTQLWGSDVMGTWTLVTARADAQTSCVVASGIGFKSGANPDVFYVKAGLAS
;
A
#
# COMPACT_ATOMS: atom_id res chain seq x y z
N MET A 1 -78.01 -22.79 -58.88
CA MET A 1 -77.20 -23.34 -59.99
C MET A 1 -75.87 -22.61 -60.02
N THR A 2 -74.77 -23.28 -60.38
CA THR A 2 -73.49 -22.69 -60.87
C THR A 2 -72.80 -21.66 -59.94
N ALA A 3 -71.78 -21.95 -59.12
CA ALA A 3 -70.42 -22.49 -59.38
C ALA A 3 -69.36 -21.46 -59.85
N ALA A 4 -68.12 -21.70 -59.38
CA ALA A 4 -66.82 -21.10 -59.74
C ALA A 4 -66.27 -19.87 -58.95
N ARG A 5 -65.02 -20.03 -58.51
CA ARG A 5 -64.03 -19.08 -57.93
C ARG A 5 -63.14 -18.55 -59.10
N PRO A 6 -62.04 -17.74 -58.94
CA PRO A 6 -61.33 -17.22 -57.76
C PRO A 6 -61.19 -15.65 -57.83
N ALA A 7 -60.22 -14.90 -57.30
CA ALA A 7 -58.92 -15.20 -56.66
C ALA A 7 -58.39 -14.09 -55.71
N ALA A 8 -57.39 -14.48 -54.91
CA ALA A 8 -56.25 -13.72 -54.37
C ALA A 8 -56.37 -12.20 -54.11
N PHE A 9 -56.60 -11.83 -52.84
CA PHE A 9 -56.04 -10.59 -52.29
C PHE A 9 -54.55 -10.78 -51.97
N ALA A 10 -53.75 -9.73 -52.20
CA ALA A 10 -52.31 -9.73 -51.93
C ALA A 10 -51.98 -9.74 -50.42
N ALA A 11 -50.82 -10.29 -50.08
CA ALA A 11 -50.43 -10.57 -48.70
C ALA A 11 -50.11 -9.30 -47.87
N LEU A 12 -50.59 -9.27 -46.63
CA LEU A 12 -50.00 -8.43 -45.57
C LEU A 12 -48.78 -9.16 -44.99
N ALA A 13 -47.62 -8.49 -45.01
CA ALA A 13 -46.44 -8.95 -44.28
C ALA A 13 -46.51 -8.49 -42.82
N ALA A 14 -46.84 -9.41 -41.91
CA ALA A 14 -46.75 -9.18 -40.47
C ALA A 14 -45.32 -9.48 -39.99
N LEU A 15 -44.54 -8.44 -39.71
CA LEU A 15 -43.21 -8.54 -39.11
C LEU A 15 -43.31 -8.83 -37.62
N ALA A 16 -43.32 -10.11 -37.24
CA ALA A 16 -43.15 -10.54 -35.86
C ALA A 16 -41.66 -10.68 -35.53
N PHE A 17 -41.04 -9.63 -34.98
CA PHE A 17 -39.72 -9.76 -34.35
C PHE A 17 -39.87 -10.22 -32.90
N VAL A 18 -39.34 -11.40 -32.61
CA VAL A 18 -39.37 -12.03 -31.29
C VAL A 18 -38.42 -11.28 -30.34
N ALA A 19 -38.94 -10.81 -29.20
CA ALA A 19 -38.11 -10.26 -28.14
C ALA A 19 -37.29 -11.40 -27.49
N LEU A 20 -35.98 -11.40 -27.70
CA LEU A 20 -35.05 -12.29 -27.01
C LEU A 20 -34.81 -11.77 -25.59
N PRO A 21 -34.84 -12.61 -24.55
CA PRO A 21 -34.43 -12.20 -23.21
C PRO A 21 -32.92 -11.92 -23.21
N THR A 22 -32.52 -10.71 -22.84
CA THR A 22 -31.13 -10.40 -22.54
C THR A 22 -30.79 -10.93 -21.15
N GLU A 23 -30.21 -12.13 -21.09
CA GLU A 23 -29.62 -12.66 -19.86
C GLU A 23 -28.45 -11.78 -19.44
N GLN A 24 -28.69 -10.90 -18.47
CA GLN A 24 -27.65 -10.05 -17.88
C GLN A 24 -26.78 -10.92 -16.98
N ALA A 25 -25.54 -11.17 -17.42
CA ALA A 25 -24.53 -11.85 -16.61
C ALA A 25 -24.01 -10.89 -15.52
N GLU A 26 -24.72 -10.80 -14.40
CA GLU A 26 -24.26 -10.08 -13.21
C GLU A 26 -23.11 -10.85 -12.54
N SER A 27 -21.87 -10.43 -12.84
CA SER A 27 -20.67 -10.93 -12.16
C SER A 27 -20.56 -10.32 -10.76
N SER A 28 -21.11 -11.00 -9.76
CA SER A 28 -20.90 -10.64 -8.35
C SER A 28 -19.54 -11.15 -7.86
N ILE A 29 -18.53 -10.28 -7.90
CA ILE A 29 -17.30 -10.49 -7.12
C ILE A 29 -17.65 -10.28 -5.64
N SER A 30 -17.79 -11.39 -4.91
CA SER A 30 -17.64 -11.38 -3.46
C SER A 30 -16.17 -11.14 -3.16
N VAL A 31 -15.83 -9.93 -2.70
CA VAL A 31 -14.55 -9.68 -2.03
C VAL A 31 -14.60 -10.51 -0.74
N ALA A 32 -14.01 -11.70 -0.79
CA ALA A 32 -13.82 -12.51 0.41
C ALA A 32 -12.99 -11.69 1.41
N ASP A 33 -13.43 -11.71 2.66
CA ASP A 33 -12.80 -10.98 3.76
C ASP A 33 -11.33 -11.42 3.84
N SER A 34 -10.44 -10.55 3.35
CA SER A 34 -9.06 -10.95 3.08
C SER A 34 -8.34 -11.08 4.42
N PRO A 35 -7.70 -12.22 4.72
CA PRO A 35 -7.08 -12.43 6.02
C PRO A 35 -6.09 -11.30 6.29
N THR A 36 -6.23 -10.64 7.44
CA THR A 36 -5.45 -9.46 7.81
C THR A 36 -3.97 -9.75 7.58
N PRO A 37 -3.27 -8.96 6.74
CA PRO A 37 -1.92 -9.32 6.35
C PRO A 37 -1.00 -9.37 7.56
N VAL A 38 -0.24 -10.46 7.68
CA VAL A 38 0.65 -10.69 8.83
C VAL A 38 1.80 -9.70 8.77
N VAL A 39 1.72 -8.65 9.59
CA VAL A 39 2.76 -7.62 9.69
C VAL A 39 4.09 -8.26 10.10
N ARG A 40 5.10 -8.08 9.27
CA ARG A 40 6.51 -8.45 9.53
C ARG A 40 7.38 -7.22 9.35
N GLY A 41 8.47 -7.15 10.09
CA GLY A 41 9.45 -6.07 10.01
C GLY A 41 10.84 -6.54 10.39
N TRP A 42 11.82 -5.76 9.98
CA TRP A 42 13.24 -5.96 10.22
C TRP A 42 13.89 -4.62 10.53
N SER A 43 14.90 -4.64 11.39
CA SER A 43 15.83 -3.51 11.54
C SER A 43 16.54 -3.24 10.21
N ALA A 44 16.90 -1.98 9.96
CA ALA A 44 17.66 -1.58 8.77
C ALA A 44 19.10 -2.12 8.75
N LEU A 45 19.60 -2.68 9.87
CA LEU A 45 20.92 -3.30 9.96
C LEU A 45 20.82 -4.71 10.56
N GLU A 46 21.41 -5.70 9.90
CA GLU A 46 21.42 -7.09 10.38
C GLU A 46 22.14 -7.21 11.74
N GLY A 47 21.59 -8.06 12.62
CA GLY A 47 22.13 -8.30 13.96
C GLY A 47 22.00 -7.14 14.96
N THR A 48 21.50 -5.97 14.53
CA THR A 48 21.31 -4.78 15.39
C THR A 48 19.82 -4.49 15.53
N ASP A 49 19.32 -4.29 16.74
CA ASP A 49 17.91 -3.95 16.95
C ASP A 49 17.60 -2.48 16.61
N THR A 50 16.34 -2.19 16.27
CA THR A 50 15.89 -0.86 15.84
C THR A 50 16.09 0.21 16.93
N ALA A 51 15.95 -0.15 18.22
CA ALA A 51 16.11 0.81 19.31
C ALA A 51 17.58 1.22 19.47
N THR A 52 18.51 0.29 19.30
CA THR A 52 19.95 0.55 19.22
C THR A 52 20.30 1.46 18.04
N LEU A 53 19.68 1.28 16.86
CA LEU A 53 19.85 2.20 15.74
C LEU A 53 19.34 3.62 16.07
N ILE A 54 18.14 3.75 16.63
CA ILE A 54 17.56 5.05 17.03
C ILE A 54 18.43 5.76 18.07
N ALA A 55 18.98 5.02 19.05
CA ALA A 55 19.86 5.57 20.08
C ALA A 55 21.23 6.03 19.54
N ASN A 56 21.61 5.61 18.33
CA ASN A 56 22.87 5.97 17.69
C ASN A 56 22.69 6.76 16.38
N VAL A 57 21.46 7.21 16.07
CA VAL A 57 21.08 7.75 14.75
C VAL A 57 21.97 8.90 14.26
N ASP A 58 22.47 9.72 15.18
CA ASP A 58 23.36 10.86 14.88
C ASP A 58 24.80 10.47 14.51
N ARG A 59 25.20 9.21 14.72
CA ARG A 59 26.56 8.71 14.48
C ARG A 59 26.77 8.15 13.07
N PHE A 60 25.70 7.91 12.32
CA PHE A 60 25.80 7.35 10.97
C PHE A 60 26.16 8.45 9.95
N GLY A 61 26.98 8.11 8.96
CA GLY A 61 27.26 8.99 7.81
C GLY A 61 26.04 9.16 6.91
N THR A 62 26.02 10.19 6.06
CA THR A 62 24.97 10.42 5.07
C THR A 62 25.51 10.37 3.65
N GLY A 63 24.66 10.00 2.68
CA GLY A 63 25.01 10.03 1.26
C GLY A 63 26.29 9.24 0.93
N ILE A 64 27.31 9.92 0.39
CA ILE A 64 28.59 9.30 -0.02
C ILE A 64 29.43 8.86 1.20
N GLU A 65 29.19 9.44 2.38
CA GLU A 65 29.88 9.07 3.63
C GLU A 65 29.17 7.95 4.39
N ALA A 66 28.03 7.44 3.89
CA ALA A 66 27.34 6.31 4.48
C ALA A 66 28.19 5.02 4.34
N ALA A 67 28.45 4.35 5.46
CA ALA A 67 29.10 3.06 5.45
C ALA A 67 28.14 1.97 4.91
N VAL A 68 28.71 0.91 4.32
CA VAL A 68 27.92 -0.21 3.75
C VAL A 68 27.16 -0.98 4.83
N ASP A 69 27.66 -0.93 6.06
CA ASP A 69 27.16 -1.53 7.29
C ASP A 69 26.44 -0.51 8.21
N ALA A 70 25.84 0.53 7.63
CA ALA A 70 25.01 1.52 8.33
C ALA A 70 23.59 1.59 7.74
N PRO A 71 22.58 2.03 8.53
CA PRO A 71 21.27 2.38 7.98
C PRO A 71 21.38 3.49 6.93
N TYR A 72 20.50 3.48 5.94
CA TYR A 72 20.44 4.55 4.94
C TYR A 72 20.01 5.87 5.59
N CYS A 73 20.91 6.85 5.56
CA CYS A 73 20.69 8.20 6.08
C CYS A 73 20.96 9.26 4.99
N ASP A 74 20.07 10.24 4.88
CA ASP A 74 20.15 11.35 3.93
C ASP A 74 19.33 12.55 4.43
N ALA A 75 19.29 13.64 3.67
CA ALA A 75 18.35 14.73 3.86
C ALA A 75 16.91 14.19 3.92
N HIS A 76 16.12 14.69 4.87
CA HIS A 76 14.75 14.24 5.12
C HIS A 76 13.85 14.38 3.87
N SER A 77 14.08 15.43 3.07
CA SER A 77 13.40 15.64 1.79
C SER A 77 13.67 14.55 0.76
N ASN A 78 14.87 13.96 0.76
CA ASN A 78 15.25 12.94 -0.21
C ASN A 78 14.62 11.59 0.16
N ILE A 79 14.68 11.22 1.44
CA ILE A 79 14.01 10.02 1.96
C ILE A 79 12.51 10.10 1.71
N THR A 80 11.86 11.21 2.07
CA THR A 80 10.41 11.36 1.87
C THR A 80 10.01 11.41 0.39
N ALA A 81 10.82 12.04 -0.48
CA ALA A 81 10.59 12.00 -1.93
C ALA A 81 10.69 10.57 -2.49
N SER A 82 11.69 9.79 -2.08
CA SER A 82 11.85 8.39 -2.53
C SER A 82 10.72 7.49 -2.00
N LEU A 83 10.35 7.61 -0.73
CA LEU A 83 9.22 6.87 -0.15
C LEU A 83 7.92 7.13 -0.93
N ILE A 84 7.63 8.39 -1.27
CA ILE A 84 6.44 8.75 -2.05
C ILE A 84 6.52 8.27 -3.51
N HIS A 85 7.65 8.51 -4.18
CA HIS A 85 7.77 8.29 -5.63
C HIS A 85 8.09 6.84 -5.99
N ASP A 86 9.04 6.22 -5.30
CA ASP A 86 9.60 4.90 -5.65
C ASP A 86 8.85 3.76 -4.95
N PHE A 87 8.31 4.01 -3.74
CA PHE A 87 7.61 3.00 -2.92
C PHE A 87 6.10 3.26 -2.77
N GLY A 88 5.60 4.41 -3.23
CA GLY A 88 4.19 4.81 -3.06
C GLY A 88 3.75 4.89 -1.60
N GLU A 89 4.69 5.09 -0.68
CA GLU A 89 4.43 5.20 0.76
C GLU A 89 3.99 6.62 1.12
N SER A 90 2.94 6.72 1.94
CA SER A 90 2.48 7.96 2.53
C SER A 90 2.81 8.01 4.02
N PHE A 91 2.88 9.21 4.57
CA PHE A 91 3.01 9.40 6.02
C PHE A 91 1.76 8.90 6.74
N VAL A 92 1.95 8.09 7.78
CA VAL A 92 0.88 7.46 8.55
C VAL A 92 0.77 8.07 9.95
N ASP A 93 1.88 8.11 10.69
CA ASP A 93 1.93 8.50 12.10
C ASP A 93 3.36 8.88 12.55
N HIS A 94 3.53 9.45 13.75
CA HIS A 94 4.84 9.64 14.35
C HIS A 94 4.84 9.42 15.88
N ALA A 95 5.89 8.76 16.37
CA ALA A 95 6.15 8.57 17.79
C ALA A 95 7.46 9.27 18.23
N ARG A 96 7.63 9.52 19.53
CA ARG A 96 8.94 9.90 20.10
C ARG A 96 9.60 8.69 20.74
N ILE A 97 10.69 8.21 20.15
CA ILE A 97 11.44 7.03 20.59
C ILE A 97 12.88 7.45 20.89
N GLY A 98 13.38 7.16 22.10
CA GLY A 98 14.74 7.56 22.51
C GLY A 98 14.98 9.09 22.53
N GLY A 99 13.92 9.90 22.53
CA GLY A 99 13.97 11.37 22.39
C GLY A 99 13.79 11.88 20.96
N ASN A 100 14.10 11.05 19.96
CA ASN A 100 13.99 11.37 18.53
C ASN A 100 12.58 11.15 18.00
N VAL A 101 12.18 11.90 16.97
CA VAL A 101 10.91 11.68 16.27
C VAL A 101 11.11 10.55 15.26
N THR A 102 10.31 9.50 15.37
CA THR A 102 10.27 8.37 14.42
C THR A 102 8.93 8.37 13.72
N GLN A 103 8.94 8.53 12.40
CA GLN A 103 7.76 8.55 11.54
C GLN A 103 7.49 7.15 10.99
N LEU A 104 6.22 6.78 10.91
CA LEU A 104 5.72 5.62 10.17
C LEU A 104 5.25 6.06 8.79
N TRP A 105 5.74 5.35 7.78
CA TRP A 105 5.35 5.46 6.37
C TRP A 105 4.79 4.11 5.92
N GLY A 106 3.85 4.11 4.96
CA GLY A 106 3.24 2.88 4.46
C GLY A 106 2.53 3.00 3.12
N SER A 107 2.51 1.89 2.38
CA SER A 107 1.94 1.78 1.02
C SER A 107 0.90 0.67 0.98
N ASP A 108 -0.37 1.00 0.72
CA ASP A 108 -1.41 0.00 0.50
C ASP A 108 -1.16 -0.88 -0.74
N VAL A 109 -0.53 -0.28 -1.75
CA VAL A 109 -0.29 -0.87 -3.07
C VAL A 109 0.84 -1.89 -3.00
N MET A 110 1.96 -1.53 -2.37
CA MET A 110 3.09 -2.44 -2.18
C MET A 110 2.95 -3.31 -0.93
N GLY A 111 2.07 -2.93 0.00
CA GLY A 111 1.90 -3.59 1.30
C GLY A 111 3.10 -3.40 2.22
N THR A 112 3.95 -2.39 1.98
CA THR A 112 5.19 -2.10 2.72
C THR A 112 4.97 -1.03 3.78
N TRP A 113 5.85 -1.02 4.78
CA TRP A 113 5.97 0.08 5.74
C TRP A 113 7.43 0.36 6.07
N THR A 114 7.72 1.61 6.42
CA THR A 114 9.05 2.10 6.75
C THR A 114 9.02 2.97 8.01
N LEU A 115 10.02 2.83 8.88
CA LEU A 115 10.27 3.74 9.99
C LEU A 115 11.45 4.65 9.69
N VAL A 116 11.21 5.97 9.74
CA VAL A 116 12.21 7.02 9.49
C VAL A 116 12.43 7.82 10.76
N THR A 117 13.65 7.83 11.28
CA THR A 117 14.01 8.57 12.50
C THR A 117 14.76 9.85 12.16
N ALA A 118 14.29 10.98 12.68
CA ALA A 118 14.94 12.27 12.55
C ALA A 118 16.22 12.34 13.38
N ARG A 119 17.24 13.02 12.85
CA ARG A 119 18.51 13.32 13.53
C ARG A 119 18.48 14.65 14.26
N ALA A 120 19.45 14.87 15.14
CA ALA A 120 19.57 16.08 15.97
C ALA A 120 19.77 17.37 15.16
N ASP A 121 20.23 17.28 13.90
CA ASP A 121 20.34 18.43 12.99
C ASP A 121 18.99 18.92 12.42
N ALA A 122 17.91 18.15 12.63
CA ALA A 122 16.56 18.35 12.10
C ALA A 122 16.43 18.47 10.56
N GLN A 123 17.50 18.23 9.80
CA GLN A 123 17.54 18.28 8.34
C GLN A 123 17.72 16.90 7.72
N THR A 124 18.38 15.98 8.41
CA THR A 124 18.63 14.62 7.97
C THR A 124 17.81 13.60 8.77
N SER A 125 17.68 12.40 8.23
CA SER A 125 16.99 11.29 8.86
C SER A 125 17.61 9.98 8.42
N CYS A 126 17.30 8.89 9.13
CA CYS A 126 17.71 7.54 8.76
C CYS A 126 16.50 6.62 8.68
N VAL A 127 16.49 5.71 7.70
CA VAL A 127 15.60 4.55 7.71
C VAL A 127 16.13 3.58 8.76
N VAL A 128 15.35 3.32 9.82
CA VAL A 128 15.78 2.48 10.96
C VAL A 128 15.16 1.09 10.96
N ALA A 129 13.99 0.93 10.33
CA ALA A 129 13.35 -0.36 10.12
C ALA A 129 12.43 -0.28 8.89
N SER A 130 12.14 -1.42 8.29
CA SER A 130 11.09 -1.55 7.27
C SER A 130 10.47 -2.93 7.30
N GLY A 131 9.36 -3.11 6.58
CA GLY A 131 8.62 -4.34 6.62
C GLY A 131 7.50 -4.45 5.60
N ILE A 132 6.69 -5.50 5.78
CA ILE A 132 5.53 -5.79 4.96
C ILE A 132 4.29 -6.06 5.81
N GLY A 133 3.14 -6.09 5.14
CA GLY A 133 1.82 -6.28 5.72
C GLY A 133 1.10 -4.98 6.09
N PHE A 134 1.52 -3.85 5.54
CA PHE A 134 0.81 -2.58 5.73
C PHE A 134 -0.56 -2.58 5.03
N LYS A 135 -1.55 -2.01 5.71
CA LYS A 135 -2.84 -1.57 5.15
C LYS A 135 -3.33 -0.33 5.88
N SER A 136 -3.93 0.59 5.14
CA SER A 136 -4.62 1.77 5.70
C SER A 136 -5.69 1.36 6.71
N GLY A 137 -5.78 2.12 7.80
CA GLY A 137 -6.70 1.84 8.90
C GLY A 137 -6.19 0.80 9.92
N ALA A 138 -5.04 0.17 9.69
CA ALA A 138 -4.35 -0.58 10.75
C ALA A 138 -3.88 0.35 11.88
N ASN A 139 -3.87 -0.12 13.13
CA ASN A 139 -3.32 0.64 14.25
C ASN A 139 -1.79 0.84 14.06
N PRO A 140 -1.27 2.09 14.02
CA PRO A 140 0.16 2.39 13.92
C PRO A 140 1.04 1.65 14.94
N ASP A 141 0.54 1.43 16.17
CA ASP A 141 1.28 0.74 17.25
C ASP A 141 1.82 -0.63 16.80
N VAL A 142 1.10 -1.34 15.94
CA VAL A 142 1.49 -2.68 15.48
C VAL A 142 2.82 -2.63 14.74
N PHE A 143 3.10 -1.58 13.97
CA PHE A 143 4.35 -1.46 13.23
C PHE A 143 5.52 -1.11 14.16
N TYR A 144 5.31 -0.22 15.14
CA TYR A 144 6.32 0.08 16.17
C TYR A 144 6.63 -1.14 17.06
N VAL A 145 5.62 -1.92 17.46
CA VAL A 145 5.80 -3.20 18.17
C VAL A 145 6.58 -4.20 17.30
N LYS A 146 6.26 -4.33 16.01
CA LYS A 146 6.97 -5.24 15.10
C LYS A 146 8.40 -4.80 14.79
N ALA A 147 8.71 -3.51 14.90
CA ALA A 147 10.08 -3.00 14.87
C ALA A 147 10.83 -3.15 16.20
N GLY A 148 10.17 -3.61 17.28
CA GLY A 148 10.78 -3.77 18.61
C GLY A 148 10.88 -2.47 19.42
N LEU A 149 10.05 -1.47 19.14
CA LEU A 149 10.13 -0.12 19.72
C LEU A 149 9.09 0.18 20.80
N ALA A 150 8.16 -0.73 21.05
CA ALA A 150 7.12 -0.62 22.08
C ALA A 150 7.11 -1.86 22.97
N SER A 151 6.84 -1.64 24.27
CA SER A 151 6.91 -2.62 25.36
C SER A 151 5.59 -2.67 26.14
#